data_AF-A0A0C5DQC5-F1
#
_entry.id   AF-A0A0C5DQC5-F1
#
_cell.length_a   1.000
_cell.length_b   1.000
_cell.length_c   1.000
_cell.angle_alpha   90.00
_cell.angle_beta   90.00
_cell.angle_gamma   90.00
#
_symmetry.space_group_name_H-M   'P 1'
#
loop_
_entity.id
_entity.type
_entity.pdbx_description
1 polymer ?
#
loop_
_entity_poly.entity_id
_entity_poly.type
_entity_poly.pdbx_seq_one_letter_code
_entity_poly.pdbx_strand_id
1 'polypeptide(L)'
;FKEGDRFLQAANACRFWPSGRGIYHNENKTFLVWCNEEDHLRIISMQMGGDLKQVYKRLVNAVNDIEKRIPFSHHDRLGFLTFCPTNLGTTVRASVHIKLPKLAADKAKLEEVASKYHLQVRGTRG
;
A
#
# COMPACT_ATOMS: atom_id res chain seq x y z
N PHE A 1 -5.01 -0.12 -8.41
CA PHE A 1 -4.42 -1.47 -8.56
C PHE A 1 -4.35 -1.82 -10.04
N LYS A 2 -3.49 -2.79 -10.41
CA LYS A 2 -3.47 -3.33 -11.78
C LYS A 2 -4.48 -4.47 -11.88
N GLU A 3 -5.10 -4.66 -13.04
CA GLU A 3 -5.92 -5.84 -13.31
C GLU A 3 -5.01 -7.04 -13.67
N GLY A 4 -5.42 -8.25 -13.29
CA GLY A 4 -4.78 -9.49 -13.74
C GLY A 4 -3.42 -9.80 -13.11
N ASP A 5 -3.24 -9.54 -11.80
CA ASP A 5 -2.04 -10.04 -11.11
C ASP A 5 -2.04 -11.57 -11.03
N ARG A 6 -1.01 -12.20 -11.61
CA ARG A 6 -0.89 -13.67 -11.68
C ARG A 6 -0.88 -14.36 -10.31
N PHE A 7 -0.34 -13.71 -9.27
CA PHE A 7 -0.26 -14.28 -7.92
C PHE A 7 -1.63 -14.23 -7.25
N LEU A 8 -2.36 -13.12 -7.39
CA LEU A 8 -3.72 -13.00 -6.87
C LEU A 8 -4.71 -13.92 -7.60
N GLN A 9 -4.56 -14.08 -8.92
CA GLN A 9 -5.36 -15.02 -9.70
C GLN A 9 -5.14 -16.46 -9.28
N ALA A 10 -3.88 -16.89 -9.13
CA ALA A 10 -3.54 -18.23 -8.67
C ALA A 10 -4.07 -18.51 -7.25
N ALA A 11 -4.14 -17.48 -6.41
CA ALA A 11 -4.71 -17.57 -5.06
C ALA A 11 -6.25 -17.48 -5.03
N ASN A 12 -6.93 -17.45 -6.18
CA ASN A 12 -8.37 -17.28 -6.31
C ASN A 12 -8.92 -15.94 -5.74
N ALA A 13 -8.08 -14.93 -5.53
CA ALA A 13 -8.47 -13.63 -4.98
C ALA A 13 -9.22 -12.73 -5.99
N CYS A 14 -9.14 -13.06 -7.29
CA CYS A 14 -9.74 -12.26 -8.36
C CYS A 14 -11.07 -12.82 -8.91
N ARG A 15 -11.74 -13.74 -8.21
CA ARG A 15 -13.02 -14.28 -8.67
C ARG A 15 -14.07 -13.17 -8.84
N PHE A 16 -14.94 -13.33 -9.83
CA PHE A 16 -16.04 -12.40 -10.17
C PHE A 16 -15.59 -10.98 -10.53
N TRP A 17 -14.35 -10.81 -11.01
CA TRP A 17 -13.87 -9.51 -11.46
C TRP A 17 -14.73 -8.95 -12.61
N PRO A 18 -15.11 -7.64 -12.63
CA PRO A 18 -14.77 -6.58 -11.67
C PRO A 18 -15.85 -6.32 -10.60
N SER A 19 -16.81 -7.22 -10.37
CA SER A 19 -17.93 -7.01 -9.45
C SER A 19 -17.45 -6.65 -8.04
N GLY A 20 -17.98 -5.54 -7.50
CA GLY A 20 -17.65 -5.02 -6.17
C GLY A 20 -16.28 -4.34 -6.06
N ARG A 21 -15.50 -4.25 -7.13
CA ARG A 21 -14.19 -3.57 -7.14
C ARG A 21 -14.34 -2.12 -7.52
N GLY A 22 -13.50 -1.27 -6.95
CA GLY A 22 -13.53 0.14 -7.27
C GLY A 22 -12.44 0.96 -6.59
N ILE A 23 -12.45 2.24 -6.91
CA ILE A 23 -11.57 3.22 -6.29
C ILE A 23 -12.39 4.45 -5.90
N TYR A 24 -12.28 4.84 -4.63
CA TYR A 24 -12.64 6.17 -4.18
C TYR A 24 -11.40 7.06 -4.19
N HIS A 25 -11.56 8.34 -4.52
CA HIS A 25 -10.51 9.34 -4.29
C HIS A 25 -11.11 10.73 -4.10
N ASN A 26 -10.39 11.59 -3.38
CA ASN A 26 -10.72 13.01 -3.36
C ASN A 26 -10.39 13.67 -4.72
N GLU A 27 -10.90 14.87 -4.97
CA GLU A 27 -10.69 15.61 -6.24
C GLU A 27 -9.20 15.74 -6.60
N ASN A 28 -8.37 16.05 -5.60
CA ASN A 28 -6.94 16.24 -5.75
C ASN A 28 -6.13 14.94 -5.91
N LYS A 29 -6.76 13.77 -5.80
CA LYS A 29 -6.12 12.44 -5.83
C LYS A 29 -4.95 12.31 -4.83
N THR A 30 -5.04 13.02 -3.71
CA THR A 30 -4.06 12.96 -2.61
C THR A 30 -4.48 11.98 -1.52
N PHE A 31 -5.74 11.56 -1.54
CA PHE A 31 -6.31 10.51 -0.72
C PHE A 31 -7.15 9.57 -1.59
N LEU A 32 -6.90 8.27 -1.49
CA LEU A 32 -7.57 7.24 -2.28
C LEU A 32 -7.89 6.04 -1.40
N VAL A 33 -8.95 5.32 -1.74
CA VAL A 33 -9.28 4.02 -1.15
C VAL A 33 -9.55 3.04 -2.27
N TRP A 34 -8.75 1.97 -2.33
CA TRP A 34 -9.07 0.83 -3.21
C TRP A 34 -10.00 -0.11 -2.47
N CYS A 35 -11.05 -0.57 -3.17
CA CYS A 35 -12.04 -1.49 -2.62
C CYS A 35 -11.94 -2.85 -3.32
N ASN A 36 -11.83 -3.92 -2.52
CA ASN A 36 -11.90 -5.33 -2.95
C ASN A 36 -10.83 -5.78 -3.96
N GLU A 37 -9.60 -5.30 -3.84
CA GLU A 37 -8.48 -5.82 -4.63
C GLU A 37 -7.76 -6.98 -3.92
N GLU A 38 -6.54 -6.82 -3.40
CA GLU A 38 -5.87 -7.84 -2.60
C GLU A 38 -6.50 -7.95 -1.20
N ASP A 39 -6.76 -6.81 -0.58
CA ASP A 39 -7.46 -6.66 0.70
C ASP A 39 -8.82 -5.99 0.48
N HIS A 40 -9.70 -6.07 1.49
CA HIS A 40 -11.01 -5.40 1.44
C HIS A 40 -10.88 -3.89 1.18
N LEU A 41 -9.94 -3.24 1.87
CA LEU A 41 -9.66 -1.82 1.73
C LEU A 41 -8.15 -1.57 1.69
N ARG A 42 -7.70 -0.74 0.76
CA ARG A 42 -6.37 -0.13 0.78
C ARG A 42 -6.48 1.38 0.86
N ILE A 43 -6.16 1.93 2.02
CA ILE A 43 -6.25 3.37 2.31
C ILE A 43 -4.91 4.02 1.99
N ILE A 44 -4.92 5.00 1.08
CA ILE A 44 -3.72 5.55 0.46
C ILE A 44 -3.71 7.06 0.62
N SER A 45 -2.57 7.60 1.06
CA SER A 45 -2.28 9.03 1.06
C SER A 45 -0.99 9.25 0.27
N MET A 46 -1.01 10.16 -0.69
CA MET A 46 0.14 10.45 -1.55
C MET A 46 0.11 11.88 -2.10
N GLN A 47 1.25 12.37 -2.57
CA GLN A 47 1.39 13.64 -3.29
C GLN A 47 2.76 13.71 -3.98
N MET A 48 2.94 14.72 -4.83
CA MET A 48 4.26 15.10 -5.34
C MET A 48 5.11 15.76 -4.25
N GLY A 49 6.42 15.64 -4.36
CA GLY A 49 7.36 16.15 -3.36
C GLY A 49 7.65 15.14 -2.24
N GLY A 50 8.28 15.62 -1.16
CA GLY A 50 8.81 14.78 -0.08
C GLY A 50 8.24 15.07 1.32
N ASP A 51 7.10 15.76 1.42
CA ASP A 51 6.50 16.09 2.72
C ASP A 51 5.77 14.88 3.33
N LEU A 52 6.55 14.00 3.95
CA LEU A 52 6.04 12.81 4.63
C LEU A 52 5.11 13.16 5.79
N LYS A 53 5.36 14.28 6.49
CA LYS A 53 4.55 14.70 7.64
C LYS A 53 3.11 14.99 7.21
N GLN A 54 2.94 15.72 6.11
CA GLN A 54 1.62 16.02 5.57
C GLN A 54 0.91 14.76 5.06
N VAL A 55 1.63 13.91 4.32
CA VAL A 55 1.09 12.64 3.79
C VAL A 55 0.62 11.73 4.92
N TYR A 56 1.45 11.55 5.94
CA TYR A 56 1.16 10.67 7.07
C TYR A 56 0.01 11.22 7.94
N LYS A 57 -0.01 12.53 8.22
CA LYS A 57 -1.12 13.16 8.96
C LYS A 57 -2.47 12.95 8.25
N ARG A 58 -2.51 13.10 6.92
CA ARG A 58 -3.71 12.85 6.13
C ARG A 58 -4.16 11.39 6.20
N LEU A 59 -3.22 10.44 6.17
CA LEU A 59 -3.51 9.01 6.31
C LEU A 59 -4.11 8.69 7.69
N VAL A 60 -3.45 9.13 8.77
CA VAL A 60 -3.90 8.86 10.14
C VAL A 60 -5.31 9.41 10.38
N ASN A 61 -5.58 10.65 9.97
CA ASN A 61 -6.91 11.24 10.11
C ASN A 61 -7.96 10.40 9.38
N ALA A 62 -7.68 9.98 8.13
CA ALA A 62 -8.62 9.21 7.35
C ALA A 62 -8.89 7.81 7.93
N VAL A 63 -7.85 7.09 8.37
CA VAL A 63 -7.99 5.77 9.00
C VAL A 63 -8.85 5.88 10.26
N ASN A 64 -8.54 6.84 11.15
CA ASN A 64 -9.30 7.05 12.38
C ASN A 64 -10.77 7.38 12.12
N ASP A 65 -11.08 8.12 11.05
CA ASP A 65 -12.47 8.46 10.71
C ASP A 65 -13.24 7.31 10.05
N ILE A 66 -12.56 6.46 9.28
CA ILE A 66 -13.16 5.26 8.67
C ILE A 66 -13.42 4.19 9.72
N GLU A 67 -12.48 3.96 10.64
CA GLU A 67 -12.57 2.92 11.68
C GLU A 67 -13.74 3.17 12.65
N LYS A 68 -14.15 4.44 12.84
CA LYS A 68 -15.37 4.79 13.59
C LYS A 68 -16.66 4.27 12.96
N ARG A 69 -16.64 3.94 11.67
CA ARG A 69 -17.83 3.56 10.87
C ARG A 69 -17.79 2.12 10.41
N ILE A 70 -16.60 1.56 10.25
CA ILE A 70 -16.39 0.21 9.73
C ILE A 70 -15.49 -0.53 10.72
N PRO A 71 -15.97 -1.61 11.37
CA PRO A 71 -15.13 -2.40 12.26
C PRO A 71 -14.08 -3.16 11.44
N PHE A 72 -12.80 -2.94 11.74
CA PHE A 72 -11.70 -3.67 11.13
C PHE A 72 -11.37 -4.95 11.91
N SER A 73 -10.96 -6.00 11.19
CA SER A 73 -10.54 -7.26 11.80
C SER A 73 -9.15 -7.09 12.42
N HIS A 74 -9.09 -7.21 13.74
CA HIS A 74 -7.85 -7.13 14.53
C HIS A 74 -7.67 -8.41 15.35
N HIS A 75 -6.43 -8.83 15.52
CA HIS A 75 -6.03 -9.97 16.33
C HIS A 75 -4.92 -9.57 17.30
N ASP A 76 -5.03 -9.94 18.58
CA ASP A 76 -4.12 -9.49 19.64
C ASP A 76 -2.63 -9.70 19.33
N ARG A 77 -2.28 -10.86 18.75
CA ARG A 77 -0.90 -11.16 18.33
C ARG A 77 -0.49 -10.54 17.00
N LEU A 78 -1.40 -10.45 16.03
CA LEU A 78 -1.06 -10.21 14.62
C LEU A 78 -1.38 -8.78 14.17
N GLY A 79 -2.03 -7.99 15.01
CA GLY A 79 -2.53 -6.67 14.64
C GLY A 79 -3.71 -6.75 13.67
N PHE A 80 -3.79 -5.80 12.75
CA PHE A 80 -4.81 -5.81 11.70
C PHE A 80 -4.55 -6.95 10.71
N LEU A 81 -5.61 -7.69 10.42
CA LEU A 81 -5.55 -8.87 9.55
C LEU A 81 -5.65 -8.47 8.08
N THR A 82 -4.84 -9.11 7.25
CA THR A 82 -4.73 -8.89 5.81
C THR A 82 -4.67 -10.22 5.08
N PHE A 83 -4.93 -10.20 3.77
CA PHE A 83 -4.89 -11.40 2.94
C PHE A 83 -3.48 -12.01 2.86
N CYS A 84 -2.46 -11.17 2.62
CA CYS A 84 -1.08 -11.60 2.59
C CYS A 84 -0.42 -11.44 3.97
N PRO A 85 0.33 -12.44 4.48
CA PRO A 85 0.99 -12.34 5.77
C PRO A 85 2.04 -11.22 5.85
N THR A 86 2.58 -10.76 4.71
CA THR A 86 3.55 -9.64 4.68
C THR A 86 2.92 -8.30 5.07
N ASN A 87 1.59 -8.20 5.05
CA ASN A 87 0.87 -6.97 5.34
C ASN A 87 0.26 -6.95 6.76
N LEU A 88 0.49 -7.96 7.59
CA LEU A 88 -0.05 -8.01 8.96
C LEU A 88 0.53 -6.89 9.85
N GLY A 89 -0.08 -6.71 11.03
CA GLY A 89 0.38 -5.77 12.05
C GLY A 89 -0.11 -4.37 11.77
N THR A 90 0.80 -3.49 11.38
CA THR A 90 0.44 -2.09 11.06
C THR A 90 -0.24 -1.95 9.71
N THR A 91 -0.03 -2.90 8.79
CA THR A 91 -0.45 -2.81 7.37
C THR A 91 0.17 -1.64 6.60
N VAL A 92 1.06 -0.87 7.23
CA VAL A 92 1.61 0.37 6.67
C VAL A 92 2.76 0.06 5.73
N ARG A 93 2.69 0.65 4.53
CA ARG A 93 3.83 0.73 3.60
C ARG A 93 4.09 2.19 3.22
N ALA A 94 5.07 2.81 3.87
CA ALA A 94 5.57 4.13 3.48
C ALA A 94 6.59 3.98 2.33
N SER A 95 6.40 4.71 1.23
CA SER A 95 7.27 4.59 0.04
C SER A 95 7.45 5.93 -0.65
N VAL A 96 8.58 6.07 -1.35
CA VAL A 96 8.88 7.22 -2.23
C VAL A 96 9.22 6.73 -3.62
N HIS A 97 8.85 7.49 -4.63
CA HIS A 97 9.47 7.39 -5.95
C HIS A 97 10.68 8.31 -5.97
N ILE A 98 11.89 7.75 -6.04
CA ILE A 98 13.14 8.48 -5.93
C ILE A 98 14.10 8.13 -7.06
N LYS A 99 14.86 9.11 -7.55
CA LYS A 99 15.93 8.91 -8.53
C LYS A 99 17.27 8.93 -7.80
N LEU A 100 18.00 7.82 -7.84
CA LEU A 100 19.33 7.68 -7.23
C LEU A 100 20.33 7.22 -8.30
N PRO A 101 20.62 8.01 -9.35
CA PRO A 101 21.30 7.53 -10.56
C PRO A 101 22.68 6.91 -10.29
N LYS A 102 23.43 7.42 -9.31
CA LYS A 102 24.75 6.86 -8.95
C LYS A 102 24.64 5.52 -8.25
N LEU A 103 23.71 5.40 -7.29
CA LEU A 103 23.53 4.15 -6.52
C LEU A 103 22.80 3.09 -7.36
N ALA A 104 21.85 3.50 -8.20
CA ALA A 104 21.07 2.62 -9.06
C ALA A 104 21.82 2.17 -10.32
N ALA A 105 23.03 2.69 -10.58
CA ALA A 105 23.90 2.19 -11.64
C ALA A 105 24.30 0.72 -11.39
N ASP A 106 24.35 0.30 -10.13
CA ASP A 106 24.45 -1.10 -9.71
C ASP A 106 23.20 -1.45 -8.87
N LYS A 107 22.28 -2.20 -9.49
CA LYS A 107 21.04 -2.61 -8.84
C LYS A 107 21.27 -3.49 -7.61
N ALA A 108 22.26 -4.38 -7.66
CA ALA A 108 22.58 -5.25 -6.53
C ALA A 108 23.09 -4.40 -5.36
N LYS A 109 23.89 -3.37 -5.64
CA LYS A 109 24.35 -2.43 -4.61
C LYS A 109 23.21 -1.61 -4.01
N LEU A 110 22.28 -1.14 -4.83
CA LEU A 110 21.08 -0.43 -4.36
C LEU A 110 20.25 -1.32 -3.42
N GLU A 111 20.01 -2.58 -3.80
CA GLU A 111 19.25 -3.54 -2.99
C GLU A 111 19.99 -3.92 -1.70
N GLU A 112 21.31 -4.11 -1.76
CA GLU A 112 22.16 -4.35 -0.57
C GLU A 112 22.04 -3.19 0.42
N VAL A 113 22.17 -1.94 -0.05
CA VAL A 113 22.07 -0.75 0.82
C VAL A 113 20.67 -0.60 1.39
N ALA A 114 19.62 -0.74 0.57
CA ALA A 114 18.23 -0.66 1.04
C ALA A 114 17.94 -1.71 2.13
N SER A 115 18.42 -2.94 1.95
CA SER A 115 18.20 -4.04 2.88
C SER A 115 18.79 -3.77 4.27
N LYS A 116 19.94 -3.06 4.37
CA LYS A 116 20.53 -2.65 5.65
C LYS A 116 19.64 -1.74 6.49
N TYR A 117 18.71 -1.03 5.85
CA TYR A 117 17.74 -0.15 6.50
C TYR A 117 16.33 -0.76 6.54
N HIS A 118 16.19 -2.07 6.28
CA HIS A 118 14.90 -2.77 6.22
C HIS A 118 13.95 -2.18 5.17
N LEU A 119 14.51 -1.66 4.07
CA LEU A 119 13.77 -1.11 2.94
C LEU A 119 13.72 -2.10 1.78
N GLN A 120 12.62 -2.09 1.03
CA GLN A 120 12.44 -2.91 -0.17
C GLN A 120 12.46 -2.03 -1.43
N VAL A 121 13.23 -2.44 -2.43
CA VAL A 121 13.24 -1.82 -3.76
C VAL A 121 12.14 -2.44 -4.64
N ARG A 122 11.34 -1.60 -5.29
CA ARG A 122 10.30 -2.02 -6.25
C ARG A 122 10.34 -1.16 -7.51
N GLY A 123 9.74 -1.67 -8.59
CA GLY A 123 9.60 -0.93 -9.84
C GLY A 123 8.62 0.25 -9.70
N THR A 124 8.65 1.18 -10.67
CA THR A 124 7.81 2.39 -10.66
C THR A 124 6.31 2.13 -10.79
N ARG A 125 5.91 0.92 -11.20
CA ARG A 125 4.51 0.49 -11.32
C ARG A 125 4.05 -0.39 -10.16
N GLY A 126 4.82 -0.44 -9.08
CA GLY A 126 4.51 -1.20 -7.87
C GLY A 126 5.16 -2.58 -7.84
#